data_AF-A0A9P0CID4-F1
#
_entry.id   AF-A0A9P0CID4-F1
#
_cell.length_a   1.000
_cell.length_b   1.000
_cell.length_c   1.000
_cell.angle_alpha   90.00
_cell.angle_beta   90.00
_cell.angle_gamma   90.00
#
_symmetry.space_group_name_H-M   'P 1'
#
loop_
_entity.id
_entity.type
_entity.pdbx_description
1 polymer ?
#
loop_
_entity_poly.entity_id
_entity_poly.type
_entity_poly.pdbx_seq_one_letter_code
_entity_poly.pdbx_strand_id
1 'polypeptide(L)'
;MMKWWGQYVESQGDMVSALKIYSNAGDIYSQVRVLCFLGKESIAADLARSNTDKAAFYHMARYYETVGNFEEAINMFTKATAYCNAVRLCKENNMVEELWNLSIVVSGKDKIQIAKYFEEQGDLEKSAILYHRGGMLHKAIDLAFKTQQYDILQEIASELNATSDPALVQSCAEYFIDNEQFDKAVDLLAIVKKYTEAIDLCVKHNVQLTEDLAEKLTPSNELVDEETRVRVLESLAESLMVQGDYHLATKKFTQAGDKIRAMKALLKSGDTEKITFFASVSRQREIYIMAANYLQSADWQNHPEVLRNIITFYSKAKALDLLANFYVACAQVEIDEFQNYEKGFGALTEASRCLQKITEPRDPKQIQRASEIVQQRLSLVKRFVDIRKLFERGDGQTAITQSQQLLMTNGNDLEVAVRRGDIYSIMIQYQVKTKNFSEAKQLFLELRQVLERSNNTPITYYLSKEVIQALADGLGVPINHLVPKSSKVPVSEQDNEEDVEEVAEEYAR
;
A
#
# COMPACT_ATOMS: atom_id res chain seq x y z
N MET A 1 -60.16 36.98 -37.34
CA MET A 1 -61.01 37.61 -38.38
C MET A 1 -60.19 38.09 -39.58
N MET A 2 -59.10 38.85 -39.40
CA MET A 2 -58.26 39.34 -40.51
C MET A 2 -57.54 38.24 -41.32
N LYS A 3 -57.07 37.15 -40.70
CA LYS A 3 -56.44 36.03 -41.43
C LYS A 3 -57.38 35.34 -42.42
N TRP A 4 -58.63 35.13 -42.02
CA TRP A 4 -59.69 34.55 -42.86
C TRP A 4 -60.05 35.49 -44.01
N TRP A 5 -60.14 36.79 -43.74
CA TRP A 5 -60.35 37.82 -44.77
C TRP A 5 -59.21 37.85 -45.80
N GLY A 6 -57.95 37.72 -45.34
CA GLY A 6 -56.79 37.60 -46.23
C GLY A 6 -56.88 36.37 -47.15
N GLN A 7 -57.27 35.21 -46.60
CA GLN A 7 -57.45 33.97 -47.39
C GLN A 7 -58.57 34.09 -48.42
N TYR A 8 -59.67 34.76 -48.07
CA TYR A 8 -60.76 35.03 -49.00
C TYR A 8 -60.30 35.91 -50.17
N VAL A 9 -59.62 37.03 -49.88
CA VAL A 9 -59.10 37.94 -50.92
C VAL A 9 -58.06 37.24 -51.80
N GLU A 10 -57.20 36.41 -51.21
CA GLU A 10 -56.26 35.59 -51.96
C GLU A 10 -56.96 34.61 -52.92
N SER A 11 -58.05 33.97 -52.49
CA SER A 11 -58.84 33.07 -53.35
C SER A 11 -59.52 33.79 -54.53
N GLN A 12 -59.71 35.10 -54.45
CA GLN A 12 -60.21 35.94 -55.55
C GLN A 12 -59.10 36.37 -56.51
N GLY A 13 -57.83 36.02 -56.24
CA GLY A 13 -56.68 36.31 -57.08
C GLY A 13 -55.96 37.63 -56.79
N ASP A 14 -56.42 38.44 -55.82
CA ASP A 14 -55.78 39.70 -55.45
C ASP A 14 -54.69 39.49 -54.38
N MET A 15 -53.51 39.09 -54.86
CA MET A 15 -52.34 38.81 -54.02
C MET A 15 -51.77 40.06 -53.31
N VAL A 16 -51.94 41.25 -53.89
CA VAL A 16 -51.37 42.50 -53.35
C VAL A 16 -52.20 43.01 -52.18
N SER A 17 -53.53 42.98 -52.29
CA SER A 17 -54.41 43.32 -51.18
C SER A 17 -54.33 42.28 -50.07
N ALA A 18 -54.22 40.99 -50.42
CA ALA A 18 -54.00 39.91 -49.46
C ALA A 18 -52.71 40.13 -48.63
N LEU A 19 -51.60 40.53 -49.26
CA LEU A 19 -50.35 40.85 -48.56
C LEU A 19 -50.49 41.99 -47.53
N LYS A 20 -51.22 43.06 -47.87
CA LYS A 20 -51.49 44.16 -46.93
C LYS A 20 -52.32 43.69 -45.74
N ILE A 21 -53.32 42.84 -45.99
CA ILE A 21 -54.16 42.27 -44.94
C ILE A 21 -53.35 41.35 -44.03
N TYR A 22 -52.48 40.50 -44.58
CA TYR A 22 -51.61 39.63 -43.78
C TYR A 22 -50.55 40.40 -42.99
N SER A 23 -50.01 41.49 -43.56
CA SER A 23 -49.10 42.40 -42.85
C SER A 23 -49.79 43.05 -41.65
N ASN A 24 -51.00 43.58 -41.83
CA ASN A 24 -51.81 44.13 -40.73
C ASN A 24 -52.19 43.08 -39.67
N ALA A 25 -52.33 41.81 -40.09
CA ALA A 25 -52.64 40.69 -39.20
C ALA A 25 -51.40 40.09 -38.52
N GLY A 26 -50.18 40.55 -38.85
CA GLY A 26 -48.92 39.98 -38.35
C GLY A 26 -48.67 38.53 -38.76
N ASP A 27 -49.32 38.04 -39.82
CA ASP A 27 -49.19 36.65 -40.28
C ASP A 27 -47.99 36.52 -41.23
N ILE A 28 -46.81 36.25 -40.67
CA ILE A 28 -45.55 36.20 -41.43
C ILE A 28 -45.53 35.01 -42.39
N TYR A 29 -45.96 33.83 -41.97
CA TYR A 29 -46.09 32.64 -42.83
C TYR A 29 -46.89 32.94 -44.10
N SER A 30 -48.08 33.53 -43.97
CA SER A 30 -48.95 33.81 -45.11
C SER A 30 -48.35 34.87 -46.04
N GLN A 31 -47.66 35.88 -45.50
CA GLN A 31 -46.92 36.87 -46.29
C GLN A 31 -45.78 36.21 -47.09
N VAL A 32 -44.95 35.39 -46.44
CA VAL A 32 -43.85 34.68 -47.10
C VAL A 32 -44.38 33.76 -48.20
N ARG A 33 -45.46 33.01 -47.94
CA ARG A 33 -46.09 32.15 -48.94
C ARG A 33 -46.56 32.91 -50.18
N VAL A 34 -47.25 34.03 -50.00
CA VAL A 34 -47.73 34.86 -51.12
C VAL A 34 -46.56 35.50 -51.87
N LEU A 35 -45.52 35.96 -51.16
CA LEU A 35 -44.32 36.52 -51.79
C LEU A 35 -43.54 35.49 -52.62
N CYS A 36 -43.42 34.24 -52.13
CA CYS A 36 -42.85 33.13 -52.90
C CYS A 36 -43.68 32.83 -54.16
N PHE A 37 -45.01 32.85 -54.07
CA PHE A 37 -45.90 32.66 -55.23
C PHE A 37 -45.73 33.77 -56.29
N LEU A 38 -45.46 35.00 -55.86
CA LEU A 38 -45.19 36.15 -56.73
C LEU A 38 -43.75 36.18 -57.30
N GLY A 39 -42.91 35.17 -56.99
CA GLY A 39 -41.51 35.11 -57.43
C GLY A 39 -40.59 36.15 -56.78
N LYS A 40 -41.01 36.81 -55.71
CA LYS A 40 -40.23 37.84 -55.00
C LYS A 40 -39.37 37.19 -53.90
N GLU A 41 -38.42 36.36 -54.33
CA GLU A 41 -37.62 35.53 -53.43
C GLU A 41 -36.84 36.32 -52.38
N SER A 42 -36.07 37.35 -52.79
CA SER A 42 -35.22 38.12 -51.88
C SER A 42 -36.02 38.76 -50.75
N ILE A 43 -37.16 39.35 -51.09
CA ILE A 43 -38.07 40.00 -50.13
C ILE A 43 -38.70 38.95 -49.20
N ALA A 44 -39.07 37.78 -49.73
CA ALA A 44 -39.60 36.68 -48.91
C ALA A 44 -38.54 36.15 -47.93
N ALA A 45 -37.30 35.99 -48.37
CA ALA A 45 -36.17 35.53 -47.56
C ALA A 45 -35.84 36.51 -46.44
N ASP A 46 -35.78 37.81 -46.74
CA ASP A 46 -35.51 38.86 -45.75
C ASP A 46 -36.65 38.99 -44.73
N LEU A 47 -37.90 38.87 -45.20
CA LEU A 47 -39.06 38.84 -44.31
C LEU A 47 -39.04 37.61 -43.39
N ALA A 48 -38.65 36.43 -43.89
CA ALA A 48 -38.49 35.25 -43.07
C ALA A 48 -37.34 35.43 -42.05
N ARG A 49 -36.16 35.90 -42.48
CA ARG A 49 -34.96 36.08 -41.65
C ARG A 49 -35.11 37.15 -40.56
N SER A 50 -35.88 38.21 -40.83
CA SER A 50 -36.17 39.26 -39.86
C SER A 50 -37.17 38.85 -38.78
N ASN A 51 -37.82 37.68 -38.94
CA ASN A 51 -38.80 37.15 -38.00
C ASN A 51 -38.35 35.78 -37.46
N THR A 52 -39.03 35.30 -36.41
CA THR A 52 -38.73 34.02 -35.76
C THR A 52 -39.78 32.94 -36.03
N ASP A 53 -40.63 33.13 -37.06
CA ASP A 53 -41.72 32.20 -37.37
C ASP A 53 -41.20 30.94 -38.07
N LYS A 54 -41.25 29.81 -37.36
CA LYS A 54 -40.82 28.50 -37.87
C LYS A 54 -41.59 28.06 -39.11
N ALA A 55 -42.87 28.39 -39.21
CA ALA A 55 -43.69 28.01 -40.36
C ALA A 55 -43.25 28.78 -41.62
N ALA A 56 -42.88 30.05 -41.46
CA ALA A 56 -42.34 30.89 -42.54
C ALA A 56 -40.99 30.34 -43.04
N PHE A 57 -40.08 29.99 -42.13
CA PHE A 57 -38.82 29.33 -42.48
C PHE A 57 -39.03 27.99 -43.19
N TYR A 58 -39.97 27.18 -42.73
CA TYR A 58 -40.30 25.90 -43.36
C TYR A 58 -40.83 26.06 -44.78
N HIS A 59 -41.71 27.04 -45.01
CA HIS A 59 -42.22 27.33 -46.35
C HIS A 59 -41.11 27.81 -47.28
N MET A 60 -40.26 28.72 -46.80
CA MET A 60 -39.12 29.22 -47.57
C MET A 60 -38.15 28.09 -47.93
N ALA A 61 -37.88 27.17 -47.00
CA ALA A 61 -37.03 26.01 -47.23
C ALA A 61 -37.59 25.08 -48.33
N ARG A 62 -38.91 24.81 -48.32
CA ARG A 62 -39.57 24.05 -49.39
C ARG A 62 -39.52 24.76 -50.73
N TYR A 63 -39.67 26.08 -50.74
CA TYR A 63 -39.52 26.87 -51.96
C TYR A 63 -38.10 26.72 -52.53
N TYR A 64 -37.07 26.88 -51.70
CA TYR A 64 -35.69 26.69 -52.12
C TYR A 64 -35.37 25.28 -52.61
N GLU A 65 -35.96 24.27 -51.97
CA GLU A 65 -35.88 22.88 -52.42
C GLU A 65 -36.48 22.71 -53.84
N THR A 66 -37.63 23.34 -54.14
CA THR A 66 -38.23 23.27 -55.49
C THR A 66 -37.45 24.04 -56.54
N VAL A 67 -36.73 25.10 -56.15
CA VAL A 67 -35.88 25.91 -57.03
C VAL A 67 -34.52 25.23 -57.27
N GLY A 68 -34.13 24.27 -56.42
CA GLY A 68 -32.85 23.58 -56.50
C GLY A 68 -31.70 24.29 -55.78
N ASN A 69 -32.00 25.30 -54.95
CA ASN A 69 -30.99 25.95 -54.11
C ASN A 69 -30.91 25.23 -52.75
N PHE A 70 -30.16 24.15 -52.70
CA PHE A 70 -30.13 23.24 -51.56
C PHE A 70 -29.42 23.81 -50.32
N GLU A 71 -28.37 24.63 -50.50
CA GLU A 71 -27.65 25.28 -49.40
C GLU A 71 -28.57 26.17 -48.55
N GLU A 72 -29.31 27.08 -49.21
CA GLU A 72 -30.26 27.94 -48.52
C GLU A 72 -31.47 27.17 -47.98
N ALA A 73 -31.90 26.10 -48.67
CA ALA A 73 -32.96 25.23 -48.17
C ALA A 73 -32.56 24.57 -46.84
N ILE A 74 -31.32 24.06 -46.70
CA ILE A 74 -30.81 23.45 -45.46
C ILE A 74 -30.75 24.48 -44.33
N ASN A 75 -30.25 25.69 -44.60
CA ASN A 75 -30.18 26.77 -43.61
C ASN A 75 -31.59 27.11 -43.08
N MET A 76 -32.57 27.25 -43.99
CA MET A 76 -33.95 27.57 -43.63
C MET A 76 -34.65 26.40 -42.91
N PHE A 77 -34.43 25.14 -43.32
CA PHE A 77 -34.96 23.97 -42.59
C PHE A 77 -34.37 23.84 -41.18
N THR A 78 -33.08 24.16 -41.02
CA THR A 78 -32.40 24.17 -39.72
C THR A 78 -33.00 25.23 -38.80
N LYS A 79 -33.22 26.45 -39.30
CA LYS A 79 -33.91 27.53 -38.55
C LYS A 79 -35.37 27.20 -38.23
N ALA A 80 -36.05 26.47 -39.11
CA ALA A 80 -37.39 25.96 -38.88
C ALA A 80 -37.46 24.82 -37.85
N THR A 81 -36.31 24.32 -37.35
CA THR A 81 -36.20 23.11 -36.52
C THR A 81 -36.72 21.83 -37.22
N ALA A 82 -36.80 21.85 -38.55
CA ALA A 82 -37.25 20.74 -39.38
C ALA A 82 -36.06 19.88 -39.82
N TYR A 83 -35.32 19.36 -38.85
CA TYR A 83 -34.04 18.68 -39.06
C TYR A 83 -34.14 17.43 -39.94
N CYS A 84 -35.23 16.66 -39.86
CA CYS A 84 -35.41 15.48 -40.73
C CYS A 84 -35.37 15.83 -42.22
N ASN A 85 -35.93 16.99 -42.60
CA ASN A 85 -35.93 17.45 -43.99
C ASN A 85 -34.55 17.95 -44.41
N ALA A 86 -33.86 18.68 -43.53
CA ALA A 86 -32.48 19.10 -43.78
C ALA A 86 -31.55 17.89 -43.95
N VAL A 87 -31.62 16.90 -43.05
CA VAL A 87 -30.83 15.66 -43.13
C VAL A 87 -31.11 14.90 -44.42
N ARG A 88 -32.39 14.76 -44.81
CA ARG A 88 -32.76 14.12 -46.08
C ARG A 88 -32.13 14.85 -47.26
N LEU A 89 -32.24 16.18 -47.31
CA LEU A 89 -31.75 16.98 -48.43
C LEU A 89 -30.23 16.89 -48.56
N CYS A 90 -29.51 16.94 -47.43
CA CYS A 90 -28.06 16.74 -47.44
C CYS A 90 -27.66 15.36 -47.99
N LYS A 91 -28.38 14.29 -47.59
CA LYS A 91 -28.10 12.92 -48.03
C LYS A 91 -28.37 12.71 -49.51
N GLU A 92 -29.49 13.22 -50.02
CA GLU A 92 -29.88 13.08 -51.44
C GLU A 92 -28.92 13.84 -52.38
N ASN A 93 -28.30 14.92 -51.89
CA ASN A 93 -27.40 15.78 -52.67
C ASN A 93 -25.90 15.60 -52.35
N ASN A 94 -25.53 14.60 -51.54
CA ASN A 94 -24.14 14.35 -51.09
C ASN A 94 -23.43 15.58 -50.48
N MET A 95 -24.16 16.40 -49.72
CA MET A 95 -23.65 17.58 -49.01
C MET A 95 -23.05 17.17 -47.66
N VAL A 96 -21.86 16.57 -47.71
CA VAL A 96 -21.21 15.90 -46.58
C VAL A 96 -20.84 16.86 -45.44
N GLU A 97 -20.33 18.05 -45.76
CA GLU A 97 -19.89 19.04 -44.78
C GLU A 97 -21.07 19.66 -44.02
N GLU A 98 -22.14 20.02 -44.73
CA GLU A 98 -23.38 20.54 -44.16
C GLU A 98 -24.07 19.48 -43.31
N LEU A 99 -24.04 18.22 -43.73
CA LEU A 99 -24.57 17.09 -42.95
C LEU A 99 -23.81 16.91 -41.62
N TRP A 100 -22.49 17.06 -41.63
CA TRP A 100 -21.67 17.00 -40.42
C TRP A 100 -21.97 18.17 -39.48
N ASN A 101 -22.04 19.39 -40.00
CA ASN A 101 -22.38 20.58 -39.21
C ASN A 101 -23.78 20.46 -38.59
N LEU A 102 -24.73 19.91 -39.36
CA LEU A 102 -26.09 19.65 -38.90
C LEU A 102 -26.13 18.66 -37.72
N SER A 103 -25.26 17.64 -37.72
CA SER A 103 -25.24 16.60 -36.68
C SER A 103 -24.96 17.12 -35.26
N ILE A 104 -24.42 18.34 -35.11
CA ILE A 104 -24.19 18.99 -33.82
C ILE A 104 -25.55 19.37 -33.17
N VAL A 105 -26.52 19.79 -33.98
CA VAL A 105 -27.77 20.42 -33.52
C VAL A 105 -28.95 19.44 -33.49
N VAL A 106 -28.90 18.37 -34.28
CA VAL A 106 -30.01 17.42 -34.39
C VAL A 106 -30.20 16.53 -33.16
N SER A 107 -31.39 15.91 -33.07
CA SER A 107 -31.73 14.96 -32.01
C SER A 107 -30.90 13.68 -32.08
N GLY A 108 -30.80 12.93 -30.98
CA GLY A 108 -30.03 11.66 -30.95
C GLY A 108 -30.50 10.65 -32.02
N LYS A 109 -31.81 10.58 -32.31
CA LYS A 109 -32.36 9.71 -33.36
C LYS A 109 -31.84 10.09 -34.75
N ASP A 110 -31.75 11.39 -35.02
CA ASP A 110 -31.26 11.90 -36.30
C ASP A 110 -29.74 11.73 -36.41
N LYS A 111 -28.98 11.92 -35.30
CA LYS A 111 -27.53 11.61 -35.25
C LYS A 111 -27.25 10.17 -35.67
N ILE A 112 -28.05 9.20 -35.19
CA ILE A 112 -27.96 7.79 -35.58
C ILE A 112 -28.23 7.60 -37.08
N GLN A 113 -29.20 8.31 -37.66
CA GLN A 113 -29.46 8.23 -39.09
C GLN A 113 -28.33 8.84 -39.92
N ILE A 114 -27.71 9.92 -39.45
CA ILE A 114 -26.54 10.52 -40.09
C ILE A 114 -25.34 9.56 -39.98
N ALA A 115 -25.13 8.95 -38.82
CA ALA A 115 -24.07 7.96 -38.58
C ALA A 115 -24.14 6.79 -39.56
N LYS A 116 -25.35 6.24 -39.81
CA LYS A 116 -25.58 5.17 -40.81
C LYS A 116 -25.17 5.59 -42.22
N TYR A 117 -25.44 6.84 -42.60
CA TYR A 117 -25.05 7.34 -43.91
C TYR A 117 -23.52 7.42 -44.04
N PHE A 118 -22.82 7.95 -43.04
CA PHE A 118 -21.36 7.97 -43.04
C PHE A 118 -20.75 6.56 -43.07
N GLU A 119 -21.36 5.60 -42.36
CA GLU A 119 -20.94 4.19 -42.40
C GLU A 119 -21.10 3.58 -43.79
N GLU A 120 -22.23 3.83 -44.47
CA GLU A 120 -22.49 3.38 -45.85
C GLU A 120 -21.52 4.01 -46.86
N GLN A 121 -21.09 5.26 -46.62
CA GLN A 121 -20.07 5.94 -47.43
C GLN A 121 -18.63 5.50 -47.11
N GLY A 122 -18.42 4.69 -46.06
CA GLY A 122 -17.11 4.23 -45.62
C GLY A 122 -16.35 5.20 -44.71
N ASP A 123 -16.95 6.33 -44.33
CA ASP A 123 -16.39 7.26 -43.33
C ASP A 123 -16.75 6.76 -41.92
N LEU A 124 -16.06 5.69 -41.51
CA LEU A 124 -16.29 5.00 -40.24
C LEU A 124 -15.93 5.90 -39.04
N GLU A 125 -14.97 6.81 -39.22
CA GLU A 125 -14.49 7.72 -38.18
C GLU A 125 -15.58 8.70 -37.74
N LYS A 126 -16.22 9.39 -38.68
CA LYS A 126 -17.35 10.27 -38.38
C LYS A 126 -18.55 9.49 -37.87
N SER A 127 -18.74 8.27 -38.39
CA SER A 127 -19.84 7.40 -37.97
C SER A 127 -19.75 7.04 -36.47
N ALA A 128 -18.58 6.64 -35.99
CA ALA A 128 -18.36 6.28 -34.58
C ALA A 128 -18.68 7.44 -33.63
N ILE A 129 -18.20 8.65 -33.92
CA ILE A 129 -18.47 9.87 -33.13
C ILE A 129 -19.99 10.11 -33.03
N LEU A 130 -20.71 9.95 -34.13
CA LEU A 130 -22.15 10.20 -34.16
C LEU A 130 -22.97 9.11 -33.49
N TYR A 131 -22.51 7.85 -33.53
CA TYR A 131 -23.13 6.80 -32.74
C TYR A 131 -22.96 7.02 -31.24
N HIS A 132 -21.77 7.44 -30.80
CA HIS A 132 -21.53 7.80 -29.40
C HIS A 132 -22.44 8.95 -28.96
N ARG A 133 -22.42 10.08 -29.69
CA ARG A 133 -23.28 11.25 -29.42
C ARG A 133 -24.78 10.98 -29.60
N GLY A 134 -25.13 9.91 -30.31
CA GLY A 134 -26.49 9.41 -30.51
C GLY A 134 -26.97 8.45 -29.42
N GLY A 135 -26.10 8.03 -28.51
CA GLY A 135 -26.39 7.10 -27.42
C GLY A 135 -26.33 5.61 -27.81
N MET A 136 -25.83 5.27 -29.00
CA MET A 136 -25.63 3.89 -29.44
C MET A 136 -24.21 3.41 -29.12
N LEU A 137 -23.93 3.18 -27.84
CA LEU A 137 -22.59 2.85 -27.34
C LEU A 137 -22.01 1.57 -27.96
N HIS A 138 -22.77 0.49 -28.09
CA HIS A 138 -22.31 -0.75 -28.73
C HIS A 138 -21.71 -0.52 -30.11
N LYS A 139 -22.48 0.17 -30.97
CA LYS A 139 -22.05 0.38 -32.34
C LYS A 139 -20.92 1.41 -32.43
N ALA A 140 -20.89 2.38 -31.53
CA ALA A 140 -19.79 3.33 -31.42
C ALA A 140 -18.49 2.61 -31.04
N ILE A 141 -18.51 1.72 -30.05
CA ILE A 141 -17.36 0.93 -29.59
C ILE A 141 -16.87 0.01 -30.72
N ASP A 142 -17.77 -0.75 -31.36
CA ASP A 142 -17.42 -1.65 -32.47
C ASP A 142 -16.70 -0.92 -33.62
N LEU A 143 -17.17 0.28 -33.97
CA LEU A 143 -16.57 1.11 -35.01
C LEU A 143 -15.28 1.78 -34.54
N ALA A 144 -15.23 2.24 -33.29
CA ALA A 144 -14.04 2.84 -32.72
C ALA A 144 -12.89 1.82 -32.60
N PHE A 145 -13.17 0.55 -32.30
CA PHE A 145 -12.18 -0.53 -32.36
C PHE A 145 -11.66 -0.77 -33.79
N LYS A 146 -12.55 -0.81 -34.78
CA LYS A 146 -12.17 -1.00 -36.19
C LYS A 146 -11.32 0.14 -36.73
N THR A 147 -11.55 1.35 -36.25
CA THR A 147 -10.88 2.58 -36.71
C THR A 147 -9.74 3.03 -35.80
N GLN A 148 -9.50 2.34 -34.69
CA GLN A 148 -8.49 2.69 -33.67
C GLN A 148 -8.66 4.12 -33.14
N GLN A 149 -9.91 4.56 -32.93
CA GLN A 149 -10.20 5.89 -32.39
C GLN A 149 -10.09 5.90 -30.86
N TYR A 150 -8.85 6.09 -30.36
CA TYR A 150 -8.53 6.05 -28.94
C TYR A 150 -9.29 7.07 -28.10
N ASP A 151 -9.44 8.30 -28.58
CA ASP A 151 -10.06 9.38 -27.81
C ASP A 151 -11.53 9.07 -27.49
N ILE A 152 -12.27 8.55 -28.47
CA ILE A 152 -13.68 8.17 -28.31
C ILE A 152 -13.82 6.99 -27.35
N LEU A 153 -12.93 6.01 -27.43
CA LEU A 153 -12.96 4.86 -26.51
C LEU A 153 -12.66 5.29 -25.07
N GLN A 154 -11.78 6.26 -24.87
CA GLN A 154 -11.52 6.82 -23.54
C GLN A 154 -12.71 7.61 -23.00
N GLU A 155 -13.35 8.44 -23.83
CA GLU A 155 -14.58 9.15 -23.46
C GLU A 155 -15.69 8.17 -23.08
N ILE A 156 -15.96 7.17 -23.93
CA ILE A 156 -16.96 6.13 -23.66
C ILE A 156 -16.64 5.41 -22.36
N ALA A 157 -15.38 4.99 -22.16
CA ALA A 157 -14.96 4.28 -20.96
C ALA A 157 -15.17 5.09 -19.67
N SER A 158 -14.97 6.41 -19.72
CA SER A 158 -15.20 7.30 -18.58
C SER A 158 -16.68 7.46 -18.21
N GLU A 159 -17.58 7.23 -19.17
CA GLU A 159 -19.04 7.27 -18.95
C GLU A 159 -19.60 5.92 -18.47
N LEU A 160 -18.86 4.82 -18.66
CA LEU A 160 -19.29 3.49 -18.25
C LEU A 160 -19.31 3.37 -16.71
N ASN A 161 -20.39 2.77 -16.20
CA ASN A 161 -20.62 2.60 -14.78
C ASN A 161 -21.31 1.26 -14.50
N ALA A 162 -21.62 1.00 -13.22
CA ALA A 162 -22.24 -0.26 -12.78
C ALA A 162 -23.65 -0.53 -13.36
N THR A 163 -24.29 0.45 -13.99
CA THR A 163 -25.60 0.29 -14.67
C THR A 163 -25.45 0.05 -16.17
N SER A 164 -24.24 0.15 -16.71
CA SER A 164 -23.94 -0.10 -18.12
C SER A 164 -23.97 -1.59 -18.42
N ASP A 165 -24.14 -1.95 -19.70
CA ASP A 165 -24.15 -3.36 -20.11
C ASP A 165 -22.78 -4.01 -19.78
N PRO A 166 -22.74 -5.08 -18.95
CA PRO A 166 -21.51 -5.76 -18.61
C PRO A 166 -20.69 -6.23 -19.82
N ALA A 167 -21.34 -6.62 -20.92
CA ALA A 167 -20.63 -7.05 -22.13
C ALA A 167 -19.83 -5.92 -22.79
N LEU A 168 -20.35 -4.68 -22.72
CA LEU A 168 -19.64 -3.49 -23.21
C LEU A 168 -18.43 -3.17 -22.37
N VAL A 169 -18.62 -3.13 -21.05
CA VAL A 169 -17.55 -2.81 -20.11
C VAL A 169 -16.41 -3.82 -20.23
N GLN A 170 -16.75 -5.11 -20.40
CA GLN A 170 -15.75 -6.15 -20.65
C GLN A 170 -14.99 -5.92 -21.97
N SER A 171 -15.69 -5.62 -23.06
CA SER A 171 -15.04 -5.36 -24.36
C SER A 171 -14.09 -4.15 -24.29
N CYS A 172 -14.49 -3.09 -23.57
CA CYS A 172 -13.63 -1.94 -23.31
C CYS A 172 -12.42 -2.32 -22.43
N ALA A 173 -12.61 -3.14 -21.40
CA ALA A 173 -11.52 -3.59 -20.55
C ALA A 173 -10.48 -4.42 -21.33
N GLU A 174 -10.92 -5.36 -22.17
CA GLU A 174 -10.05 -6.15 -23.06
C GLU A 174 -9.24 -5.25 -23.99
N TYR A 175 -9.87 -4.22 -24.57
CA TYR A 175 -9.16 -3.24 -25.38
C TYR A 175 -8.09 -2.45 -24.61
N PHE A 176 -8.39 -2.01 -23.38
CA PHE A 176 -7.38 -1.30 -22.58
C PHE A 176 -6.21 -2.23 -22.17
N ILE A 177 -6.46 -3.52 -21.98
CA ILE A 177 -5.40 -4.53 -21.78
C ILE A 177 -4.52 -4.65 -23.01
N ASP A 178 -5.12 -4.77 -24.20
CA ASP A 178 -4.39 -4.89 -25.47
C ASP A 178 -3.55 -3.65 -25.80
N ASN A 179 -3.94 -2.48 -25.29
CA ASN A 179 -3.23 -1.21 -25.47
C ASN A 179 -2.36 -0.81 -24.27
N GLU A 180 -2.05 -1.75 -23.37
CA GLU A 180 -1.17 -1.54 -22.21
C GLU A 180 -1.66 -0.47 -21.21
N GLN A 181 -2.94 -0.08 -21.26
CA GLN A 181 -3.57 0.84 -20.32
C GLN A 181 -4.21 0.07 -19.15
N PHE A 182 -3.36 -0.62 -18.37
CA PHE A 182 -3.82 -1.55 -17.34
C PHE A 182 -4.63 -0.89 -16.22
N ASP A 183 -4.28 0.34 -15.79
CA ASP A 183 -4.99 1.05 -14.71
C ASP A 183 -6.50 1.18 -15.01
N LYS A 184 -6.83 1.64 -16.22
CA LYS A 184 -8.22 1.80 -16.69
C LYS A 184 -8.92 0.46 -16.86
N ALA A 185 -8.19 -0.56 -17.33
CA ALA A 185 -8.74 -1.90 -17.48
C ALA A 185 -9.15 -2.49 -16.12
N VAL A 186 -8.32 -2.34 -15.08
CA VAL A 186 -8.64 -2.82 -13.73
C VAL A 186 -9.89 -2.11 -13.19
N ASP A 187 -9.99 -0.78 -13.35
CA ASP A 187 -11.18 -0.03 -12.93
C ASP A 187 -12.46 -0.55 -13.61
N LEU A 188 -12.42 -0.80 -14.92
CA LEU A 188 -13.57 -1.35 -15.65
C LEU A 188 -13.90 -2.79 -15.22
N LEU A 189 -12.89 -3.63 -15.00
CA LEU A 189 -13.08 -5.00 -14.50
C LEU A 189 -13.67 -5.01 -13.09
N ALA A 190 -13.30 -4.05 -12.25
CA ALA A 190 -13.89 -3.87 -10.92
C ALA A 190 -15.39 -3.52 -11.02
N ILE A 191 -15.79 -2.67 -11.99
CA ILE A 191 -17.19 -2.32 -12.24
C ILE A 191 -18.03 -3.54 -12.62
N VAL A 192 -17.51 -4.43 -13.49
CA VAL A 192 -18.20 -5.68 -13.87
C VAL A 192 -18.04 -6.81 -12.87
N LYS A 193 -17.44 -6.55 -11.70
CA LYS A 193 -17.26 -7.52 -10.61
C LYS A 193 -16.39 -8.73 -10.99
N LYS A 194 -15.52 -8.57 -11.99
CA LYS A 194 -14.51 -9.57 -12.37
C LYS A 194 -13.26 -9.42 -11.50
N TYR A 195 -13.44 -9.58 -10.19
CA TYR A 195 -12.41 -9.25 -9.20
C TYR A 195 -11.12 -10.06 -9.38
N THR A 196 -11.22 -11.35 -9.67
CA THR A 196 -10.06 -12.23 -9.84
C THR A 196 -9.21 -11.83 -11.04
N GLU A 197 -9.85 -11.53 -12.18
CA GLU A 197 -9.16 -11.08 -13.39
C GLU A 197 -8.48 -9.73 -13.17
N ALA A 198 -9.15 -8.81 -12.46
CA ALA A 198 -8.62 -7.49 -12.11
C ALA A 198 -7.38 -7.59 -11.20
N ILE A 199 -7.43 -8.44 -10.17
CA ILE A 199 -6.30 -8.65 -9.25
C ILE A 199 -5.12 -9.29 -9.97
N ASP A 200 -5.37 -10.32 -10.80
CA ASP A 200 -4.32 -10.97 -11.59
C ASP A 200 -3.64 -9.97 -12.54
N LEU A 201 -4.39 -9.04 -13.12
CA LEU A 201 -3.85 -7.99 -13.97
C LEU A 201 -2.95 -7.04 -13.17
N CYS A 202 -3.34 -6.67 -11.94
CA CYS A 202 -2.51 -5.86 -11.06
C CYS A 202 -1.18 -6.52 -10.72
N VAL A 203 -1.18 -7.82 -10.44
CA VAL A 203 0.04 -8.56 -10.11
C VAL A 203 0.95 -8.70 -11.33
N LYS A 204 0.39 -9.05 -12.50
CA LYS A 204 1.18 -9.29 -13.72
C LYS A 204 1.84 -8.04 -14.26
N HIS A 205 1.15 -6.90 -14.21
CA HIS A 205 1.63 -5.64 -14.80
C HIS A 205 2.06 -4.61 -13.75
N ASN A 206 2.15 -5.02 -12.48
CA ASN A 206 2.55 -4.16 -11.37
C ASN A 206 1.71 -2.87 -11.23
N VAL A 207 0.40 -2.96 -11.49
CA VAL A 207 -0.54 -1.84 -11.28
C VAL A 207 -0.70 -1.59 -9.79
N GLN A 208 -0.48 -0.36 -9.35
CA GLN A 208 -0.53 0.00 -7.94
C GLN A 208 -1.95 -0.15 -7.38
N LEU A 209 -2.12 -0.99 -6.36
CA LEU A 209 -3.38 -1.16 -5.65
C LEU A 209 -3.55 -0.02 -4.64
N THR A 210 -4.16 1.07 -5.08
CA THR A 210 -4.57 2.18 -4.19
C THR A 210 -5.67 1.75 -3.23
N GLU A 211 -5.87 2.50 -2.13
CA GLU A 211 -6.93 2.20 -1.16
C GLU A 211 -8.32 2.17 -1.81
N ASP A 212 -8.64 3.15 -2.67
CA ASP A 212 -9.91 3.21 -3.40
C ASP A 212 -10.11 1.97 -4.29
N LEU A 213 -9.07 1.59 -5.04
CA LEU A 213 -9.11 0.42 -5.90
C LEU A 213 -9.27 -0.89 -5.10
N ALA A 214 -8.55 -1.01 -3.98
CA ALA A 214 -8.66 -2.18 -3.10
C ALA A 214 -10.05 -2.27 -2.43
N GLU A 215 -10.72 -1.15 -2.14
CA GLU A 215 -12.10 -1.15 -1.67
C GLU A 215 -13.09 -1.51 -2.80
N LYS A 216 -12.91 -0.99 -4.02
CA LYS A 216 -13.71 -1.39 -5.21
C LYS A 216 -13.58 -2.88 -5.52
N LEU A 217 -12.38 -3.45 -5.36
CA LEU A 217 -12.10 -4.87 -5.54
C LEU A 217 -12.51 -5.74 -4.35
N THR A 218 -13.11 -5.16 -3.30
CA THR A 218 -13.63 -5.91 -2.16
C THR A 218 -15.09 -6.30 -2.41
N PRO A 219 -15.37 -7.60 -2.66
CA PRO A 219 -16.74 -8.07 -2.84
C PRO A 219 -17.60 -7.86 -1.59
N SER A 220 -18.84 -7.38 -1.76
CA SER A 220 -19.80 -7.26 -0.67
C SER A 220 -20.38 -8.63 -0.29
N ASN A 221 -20.76 -8.79 0.98
CA ASN A 221 -21.25 -10.06 1.55
C ASN A 221 -22.52 -10.61 0.89
N GLU A 222 -23.27 -9.80 0.15
CA GLU A 222 -24.55 -10.21 -0.46
C GLU A 222 -24.41 -10.65 -1.93
N LEU A 223 -23.29 -10.33 -2.59
CA LEU A 223 -23.14 -10.49 -4.04
C LEU A 223 -22.42 -11.78 -4.46
N VAL A 224 -21.64 -12.37 -3.56
CA VAL A 224 -20.75 -13.51 -3.84
C VAL A 224 -20.85 -14.49 -2.68
N ASP A 225 -20.70 -15.78 -2.96
CA ASP A 225 -20.59 -16.79 -1.90
C ASP A 225 -19.39 -16.52 -0.99
N GLU A 226 -19.52 -16.89 0.28
CA GLU A 226 -18.48 -16.60 1.29
C GLU A 226 -17.12 -17.23 0.95
N GLU A 227 -17.11 -18.39 0.29
CA GLU A 227 -15.86 -19.07 -0.07
C GLU A 227 -15.09 -18.30 -1.15
N THR A 228 -15.77 -17.90 -2.21
CA THR A 228 -15.19 -17.07 -3.28
C THR A 228 -14.82 -15.68 -2.75
N ARG A 229 -15.63 -15.10 -1.86
CA ARG A 229 -15.33 -13.81 -1.20
C ARG A 229 -14.01 -13.87 -0.43
N VAL A 230 -13.81 -14.92 0.35
CA VAL A 230 -12.56 -15.14 1.09
C VAL A 230 -11.38 -15.31 0.14
N ARG A 231 -11.51 -16.11 -0.93
CA ARG A 231 -10.42 -16.30 -1.92
C ARG A 231 -10.01 -14.99 -2.60
N VAL A 232 -10.97 -14.15 -2.98
CA VAL A 232 -10.71 -12.83 -3.58
C VAL A 232 -9.99 -11.92 -2.59
N LEU A 233 -10.44 -11.87 -1.34
CA LEU A 233 -9.80 -11.06 -0.30
C LEU A 233 -8.37 -11.52 0.01
N GLU A 234 -8.13 -12.83 0.04
CA GLU A 234 -6.80 -13.39 0.24
C GLU A 234 -5.85 -13.05 -0.91
N SER A 235 -6.31 -13.22 -2.16
CA SER A 235 -5.53 -12.87 -3.36
C SER A 235 -5.23 -11.37 -3.42
N LEU A 236 -6.20 -10.52 -3.08
CA LEU A 236 -6.00 -9.06 -3.00
C LEU A 236 -4.97 -8.70 -1.93
N ALA A 237 -5.07 -9.31 -0.75
CA ALA A 237 -4.13 -9.07 0.35
C ALA A 237 -2.71 -9.56 0.04
N GLU A 238 -2.58 -10.70 -0.64
CA GLU A 238 -1.29 -11.21 -1.13
C GLU A 238 -0.67 -10.27 -2.17
N SER A 239 -1.49 -9.70 -3.05
CA SER A 239 -1.04 -8.72 -4.04
C SER A 239 -0.52 -7.44 -3.36
N LEU A 240 -1.23 -6.94 -2.35
CA LEU A 240 -0.80 -5.80 -1.53
C LEU A 240 0.50 -6.08 -0.76
N MET A 241 0.69 -7.31 -0.28
CA MET A 241 1.95 -7.73 0.36
C MET A 241 3.15 -7.67 -0.58
N VAL A 242 2.96 -8.03 -1.84
CA VAL A 242 4.01 -7.97 -2.87
C VAL A 242 4.36 -6.51 -3.18
N GLN A 243 3.36 -5.62 -3.19
CA GLN A 243 3.56 -4.18 -3.42
C GLN A 243 4.10 -3.42 -2.20
N GLY A 244 4.24 -4.07 -1.04
CA GLY A 244 4.76 -3.48 0.18
C GLY A 244 3.74 -2.72 1.04
N ASP A 245 2.46 -2.67 0.65
CA ASP A 245 1.40 -2.08 1.49
C ASP A 245 0.89 -3.09 2.52
N TYR A 246 1.67 -3.23 3.59
CA TYR A 246 1.40 -4.17 4.66
C TYR A 246 0.17 -3.82 5.51
N HIS A 247 -0.20 -2.54 5.60
CA HIS A 247 -1.34 -2.11 6.41
C HIS A 247 -2.66 -2.44 5.72
N LEU A 248 -2.77 -2.15 4.41
CA LEU A 248 -3.95 -2.49 3.65
C LEU A 248 -4.08 -4.01 3.51
N ALA A 249 -2.96 -4.73 3.28
CA ALA A 249 -2.94 -6.19 3.30
C ALA A 249 -3.49 -6.76 4.62
N THR A 250 -3.08 -6.21 5.76
CA THR A 250 -3.58 -6.61 7.08
C THR A 250 -5.10 -6.45 7.18
N LYS A 251 -5.64 -5.32 6.71
CA LYS A 251 -7.08 -5.04 6.71
C LYS A 251 -7.82 -6.09 5.89
N LYS A 252 -7.34 -6.39 4.68
CA LYS A 252 -7.98 -7.38 3.78
C LYS A 252 -7.88 -8.82 4.31
N PHE A 253 -6.74 -9.25 4.85
CA PHE A 253 -6.63 -10.55 5.53
C PHE A 253 -7.55 -10.66 6.76
N THR A 254 -7.73 -9.57 7.51
CA THR A 254 -8.65 -9.54 8.66
C THR A 254 -10.11 -9.67 8.19
N GLN A 255 -10.48 -9.01 7.08
CA GLN A 255 -11.81 -9.14 6.45
C GLN A 255 -12.07 -10.55 5.90
N ALA A 256 -11.02 -11.24 5.43
CA ALA A 256 -11.07 -12.65 5.01
C ALA A 256 -11.19 -13.62 6.20
N GLY A 257 -10.95 -13.15 7.44
CA GLY A 257 -10.93 -13.98 8.64
C GLY A 257 -9.59 -14.66 8.92
N ASP A 258 -8.58 -14.50 8.06
CA ASP A 258 -7.24 -15.05 8.26
C ASP A 258 -6.38 -14.11 9.12
N LYS A 259 -6.54 -14.24 10.43
CA LYS A 259 -5.78 -13.45 11.40
C LYS A 259 -4.29 -13.80 11.44
N ILE A 260 -3.88 -14.99 10.98
CA ILE A 260 -2.47 -15.40 11.00
C ILE A 260 -1.72 -14.69 9.88
N ARG A 261 -2.25 -14.70 8.65
CA ARG A 261 -1.67 -13.94 7.53
C ARG A 261 -1.74 -12.43 7.79
N ALA A 262 -2.82 -11.94 8.40
CA ALA A 262 -2.91 -10.54 8.84
C ALA A 262 -1.77 -10.17 9.82
N MET A 263 -1.50 -11.02 10.81
CA MET A 263 -0.38 -10.79 11.73
C MET A 263 0.97 -10.83 11.00
N LYS A 264 1.18 -11.76 10.07
CA LYS A 264 2.42 -11.80 9.27
C LYS A 264 2.63 -10.51 8.47
N ALA A 265 1.57 -9.94 7.91
CA ALA A 265 1.61 -8.65 7.22
C ALA A 265 2.02 -7.51 8.17
N LEU A 266 1.36 -7.41 9.34
CA LEU A 266 1.74 -6.43 10.37
C LEU A 266 3.19 -6.55 10.83
N LEU A 267 3.69 -7.77 11.03
CA LEU A 267 5.08 -7.97 11.43
C LEU A 267 6.07 -7.43 10.39
N LYS A 268 5.76 -7.54 9.09
CA LYS A 268 6.57 -6.94 8.02
C LYS A 268 6.51 -5.41 8.01
N SER A 269 5.39 -4.82 8.44
CA SER A 269 5.25 -3.37 8.50
C SER A 269 6.08 -2.72 9.61
N GLY A 270 6.55 -3.50 10.59
CA GLY A 270 7.36 -3.01 11.70
C GLY A 270 6.60 -2.21 12.77
N ASP A 271 5.28 -2.05 12.64
CA ASP A 271 4.45 -1.18 13.49
C ASP A 271 4.14 -1.86 14.83
N THR A 272 5.00 -1.62 15.83
CA THR A 272 4.93 -2.24 17.16
C THR A 272 3.60 -1.98 17.88
N GLU A 273 3.02 -0.79 17.72
CA GLU A 273 1.74 -0.41 18.34
C GLU A 273 0.59 -1.20 17.72
N LYS A 274 0.50 -1.27 16.39
CA LYS A 274 -0.55 -2.07 15.72
C LYS A 274 -0.36 -3.56 15.98
N ILE A 275 0.87 -4.08 16.03
CA ILE A 275 1.18 -5.48 16.36
C ILE A 275 0.69 -5.82 17.78
N THR A 276 1.02 -4.99 18.77
CA THR A 276 0.61 -5.22 20.18
C THR A 276 -0.90 -5.11 20.36
N PHE A 277 -1.54 -4.15 19.69
CA PHE A 277 -3.00 -4.02 19.66
C PHE A 277 -3.67 -5.23 19.01
N PHE A 278 -3.23 -5.64 17.82
CA PHE A 278 -3.81 -6.75 17.07
C PHE A 278 -3.68 -8.08 17.81
N ALA A 279 -2.53 -8.33 18.46
CA ALA A 279 -2.33 -9.50 19.30
C ALA A 279 -3.32 -9.52 20.48
N SER A 280 -3.50 -8.38 21.15
CA SER A 280 -4.39 -8.24 22.31
C SER A 280 -5.86 -8.47 21.96
N VAL A 281 -6.30 -8.02 20.79
CA VAL A 281 -7.68 -8.16 20.31
C VAL A 281 -7.94 -9.56 19.75
N SER A 282 -6.98 -10.15 19.04
CA SER A 282 -7.18 -11.42 18.32
C SER A 282 -7.33 -12.63 19.23
N ARG A 283 -6.68 -12.62 20.42
CA ARG A 283 -6.75 -13.67 21.45
C ARG A 283 -6.44 -15.10 20.97
N GLN A 284 -5.56 -15.24 19.98
CA GLN A 284 -5.10 -16.55 19.48
C GLN A 284 -3.68 -16.85 19.95
N ARG A 285 -3.42 -18.12 20.28
CA ARG A 285 -2.14 -18.58 20.83
C ARG A 285 -0.98 -18.26 19.89
N GLU A 286 -1.13 -18.57 18.61
CA GLU A 286 -0.11 -18.40 17.58
C GLU A 286 0.23 -16.93 17.38
N ILE A 287 -0.78 -16.06 17.36
CA ILE A 287 -0.62 -14.61 17.21
C ILE A 287 0.14 -14.01 18.39
N TYR A 288 -0.16 -14.45 19.62
CA TYR A 288 0.60 -14.02 20.80
C TYR A 288 2.08 -14.42 20.71
N ILE A 289 2.37 -15.65 20.27
CA ILE A 289 3.75 -16.13 20.10
C ILE A 289 4.47 -15.30 19.03
N MET A 290 3.83 -15.06 17.89
CA MET A 290 4.37 -14.25 16.80
C MET A 290 4.69 -12.82 17.23
N ALA A 291 3.77 -12.15 17.93
CA ALA A 291 3.99 -10.81 18.47
C ALA A 291 5.14 -10.79 19.47
N ALA A 292 5.17 -11.75 20.40
CA ALA A 292 6.22 -11.82 21.42
C ALA A 292 7.60 -12.06 20.80
N ASN A 293 7.70 -12.97 19.82
CA ASN A 293 8.95 -13.24 19.09
C ASN A 293 9.48 -11.98 18.38
N TYR A 294 8.59 -11.21 17.74
CA TYR A 294 8.96 -9.96 17.09
C TYR A 294 9.45 -8.90 18.09
N LEU A 295 8.75 -8.76 19.22
CA LEU A 295 9.13 -7.81 20.26
C LEU A 295 10.47 -8.16 20.94
N GLN A 296 10.92 -9.43 20.90
CA GLN A 296 12.26 -9.78 21.39
C GLN A 296 13.39 -9.13 20.59
N SER A 297 13.19 -8.91 19.28
CA SER A 297 14.15 -8.17 18.44
C SER A 297 14.03 -6.64 18.57
N ALA A 298 12.98 -6.15 19.22
CA ALA A 298 12.84 -4.73 19.52
C ALA A 298 13.67 -4.32 20.75
N ASP A 299 13.89 -3.02 20.95
CA ASP A 299 14.61 -2.50 22.11
C ASP A 299 13.76 -2.57 23.38
N TRP A 300 13.66 -3.77 23.96
CA TRP A 300 12.93 -4.01 25.20
C TRP A 300 13.67 -3.51 26.45
N GLN A 301 14.95 -3.15 26.33
CA GLN A 301 15.76 -2.68 27.46
C GLN A 301 15.42 -1.24 27.83
N ASN A 302 15.33 -0.36 26.83
CA ASN A 302 14.97 1.04 27.04
C ASN A 302 13.45 1.25 27.16
N HIS A 303 12.64 0.26 26.76
CA HIS A 303 11.19 0.33 26.80
C HIS A 303 10.56 -0.78 27.68
N PRO A 304 10.34 -0.51 28.99
CA PRO A 304 9.72 -1.46 29.92
C PRO A 304 8.33 -1.96 29.49
N GLU A 305 7.60 -1.17 28.70
CA GLU A 305 6.31 -1.54 28.11
C GLU A 305 6.45 -2.74 27.15
N VAL A 306 7.52 -2.77 26.34
CA VAL A 306 7.81 -3.86 25.40
C VAL A 306 8.11 -5.15 26.18
N LEU A 307 8.95 -5.05 27.23
CA LEU A 307 9.23 -6.17 28.13
C LEU A 307 7.95 -6.74 28.75
N ARG A 308 7.06 -5.87 29.26
CA ARG A 308 5.78 -6.27 29.83
C ARG A 308 4.88 -6.96 28.80
N ASN A 309 4.86 -6.48 27.56
CA ASN A 309 4.09 -7.05 26.47
C ASN A 309 4.61 -8.45 26.08
N ILE A 310 5.93 -8.65 25.98
CA ILE A 310 6.54 -9.97 25.72
C ILE A 310 6.09 -10.98 26.78
N ILE A 311 6.25 -10.64 28.06
CA ILE A 311 5.86 -11.51 29.18
C ILE A 311 4.35 -11.81 29.13
N THR A 312 3.54 -10.78 28.88
CA THR A 312 2.07 -10.90 28.81
C THR A 312 1.65 -11.82 27.67
N PHE A 313 2.24 -11.68 26.48
CA PHE A 313 1.87 -12.47 25.30
C PHE A 313 2.31 -13.93 25.44
N TYR A 314 3.53 -14.23 25.87
CA TYR A 314 3.91 -15.63 26.12
C TYR A 314 3.08 -16.28 27.23
N SER A 315 2.78 -15.54 28.30
CA SER A 315 1.94 -16.04 29.39
C SER A 315 0.52 -16.36 28.90
N LYS A 316 -0.10 -15.46 28.11
CA LYS A 316 -1.42 -15.68 27.51
C LYS A 316 -1.43 -16.82 26.50
N ALA A 317 -0.34 -17.01 25.76
CA ALA A 317 -0.16 -18.13 24.84
C ALA A 317 0.10 -19.48 25.54
N LYS A 318 0.31 -19.48 26.86
CA LYS A 318 0.81 -20.64 27.64
C LYS A 318 2.11 -21.21 27.07
N ALA A 319 2.93 -20.39 26.43
CA ALA A 319 4.22 -20.76 25.85
C ALA A 319 5.34 -20.48 26.89
N LEU A 320 5.31 -21.23 27.99
CA LEU A 320 6.20 -21.03 29.14
C LEU A 320 7.66 -21.41 28.84
N ASP A 321 7.88 -22.30 27.88
CA ASP A 321 9.18 -22.68 27.34
C ASP A 321 9.87 -21.49 26.64
N LEU A 322 9.13 -20.80 25.75
CA LEU A 322 9.63 -19.60 25.09
C LEU A 322 9.85 -18.45 26.08
N LEU A 323 8.96 -18.30 27.05
CA LEU A 323 9.12 -17.31 28.12
C LEU A 323 10.36 -17.60 28.99
N ALA A 324 10.63 -18.87 29.30
CA ALA A 324 11.82 -19.24 30.05
C ALA A 324 13.09 -18.93 29.25
N ASN A 325 13.12 -19.22 27.96
CA ASN A 325 14.25 -18.89 27.08
C ASN A 325 14.48 -17.37 27.02
N PHE A 326 13.41 -16.58 26.94
CA PHE A 326 13.49 -15.13 26.99
C PHE A 326 14.12 -14.63 28.30
N TYR A 327 13.68 -15.15 29.46
CA TYR A 327 14.30 -14.80 30.74
C TYR A 327 15.78 -15.21 30.84
N VAL A 328 16.16 -16.35 30.24
CA VAL A 328 17.57 -16.77 30.15
C VAL A 328 18.38 -15.79 29.29
N ALA A 329 17.81 -15.31 28.18
CA ALA A 329 18.44 -14.29 27.35
C ALA A 329 18.59 -12.96 28.10
N CYS A 330 17.54 -12.52 28.82
CA CYS A 330 17.64 -11.34 29.69
C CYS A 330 18.75 -11.49 30.74
N ALA A 331 18.87 -12.66 31.36
CA ALA A 331 19.92 -12.92 32.33
C ALA A 331 21.32 -12.88 31.72
N GLN A 332 21.49 -13.42 30.51
CA GLN A 332 22.76 -13.38 29.78
C GLN A 332 23.19 -11.94 29.52
N VAL A 333 22.28 -11.10 29.04
CA VAL A 333 22.57 -9.70 28.70
C VAL A 333 22.89 -8.89 29.96
N GLU A 334 22.11 -9.04 31.04
CA GLU A 334 22.39 -8.38 32.33
C GLU A 334 23.77 -8.76 32.91
N ILE A 335 24.21 -10.00 32.71
CA ILE A 335 25.53 -10.46 33.12
C ILE A 335 26.61 -9.91 32.18
N ASP A 336 26.47 -10.10 30.87
CA ASP A 336 27.52 -9.81 29.90
C ASP A 336 27.74 -8.31 29.69
N GLU A 337 26.67 -7.53 29.53
CA GLU A 337 26.78 -6.11 29.23
C GLU A 337 26.92 -5.26 30.49
N PHE A 338 26.21 -5.62 31.56
CA PHE A 338 26.08 -4.78 32.75
C PHE A 338 26.78 -5.31 34.01
N GLN A 339 27.34 -6.52 33.98
CA GLN A 339 27.94 -7.17 35.17
C GLN A 339 26.95 -7.23 36.36
N ASN A 340 25.64 -7.24 36.09
CA ASN A 340 24.58 -7.19 37.09
C ASN A 340 24.06 -8.60 37.39
N TYR A 341 24.85 -9.34 38.16
CA TYR A 341 24.55 -10.70 38.55
C TYR A 341 23.30 -10.81 39.44
N GLU A 342 22.93 -9.76 40.16
CA GLU A 342 21.73 -9.70 41.00
C GLU A 342 20.45 -9.72 40.16
N LYS A 343 20.39 -8.89 39.11
CA LYS A 343 19.28 -8.91 38.15
C LYS A 343 19.27 -10.19 37.32
N GLY A 344 20.45 -10.65 36.87
CA GLY A 344 20.59 -11.92 36.17
C GLY A 344 20.07 -13.11 36.98
N PHE A 345 20.38 -13.15 38.29
CA PHE A 345 19.84 -14.14 39.22
C PHE A 345 18.31 -14.08 39.32
N GLY A 346 17.73 -12.88 39.39
CA GLY A 346 16.29 -12.67 39.39
C GLY A 346 15.63 -13.23 38.13
N ALA A 347 16.16 -12.90 36.96
CA ALA A 347 15.67 -13.40 35.68
C ALA A 347 15.79 -14.94 35.56
N LEU A 348 16.92 -15.54 35.96
CA LEU A 348 17.07 -17.01 36.00
C LEU A 348 16.08 -17.69 36.96
N THR A 349 15.72 -17.03 38.07
CA THR A 349 14.72 -17.54 39.01
C THR A 349 13.34 -17.59 38.35
N GLU A 350 12.97 -16.55 37.58
CA GLU A 350 11.74 -16.53 36.81
C GLU A 350 11.75 -17.57 35.68
N ALA A 351 12.88 -17.75 34.98
CA ALA A 351 13.05 -18.79 33.97
C ALA A 351 12.81 -20.20 34.56
N SER A 352 13.45 -20.49 35.69
CA SER A 352 13.26 -21.74 36.44
C SER A 352 11.80 -21.95 36.82
N ARG A 353 11.13 -20.91 37.32
CA ARG A 353 9.71 -20.99 37.71
C ARG A 353 8.82 -21.27 36.52
N CYS A 354 9.11 -20.69 35.35
CA CYS A 354 8.37 -20.95 34.13
C CYS A 354 8.50 -22.42 33.72
N LEU A 355 9.72 -22.98 33.71
CA LEU A 355 9.97 -24.38 33.36
C LEU A 355 9.28 -25.36 34.32
N GLN A 356 9.30 -25.09 35.63
CA GLN A 356 8.62 -25.92 36.64
C GLN A 356 7.10 -25.95 36.49
N LYS A 357 6.50 -24.87 35.97
CA LYS A 357 5.05 -24.77 35.72
C LYS A 357 4.59 -25.56 34.49
N ILE A 358 5.51 -26.12 33.70
CA ILE A 358 5.17 -26.89 32.50
C ILE A 358 4.81 -28.33 32.88
N THR A 359 3.52 -28.62 32.97
CA THR A 359 3.02 -29.95 33.32
C THR A 359 2.90 -30.89 32.11
N GLU A 360 2.63 -30.35 30.92
CA GLU A 360 2.40 -31.11 29.68
C GLU A 360 3.41 -30.68 28.58
N PRO A 361 4.67 -31.12 28.66
CA PRO A 361 5.68 -30.79 27.68
C PRO A 361 5.46 -31.55 26.37
N ARG A 362 5.64 -30.88 25.23
CA ARG A 362 5.69 -31.54 23.91
C ARG A 362 6.89 -32.50 23.83
N ASP A 363 8.02 -32.08 24.38
CA ASP A 363 9.26 -32.85 24.48
C ASP A 363 9.81 -32.85 25.92
N PRO A 364 9.45 -33.84 26.76
CA PRO A 364 9.81 -33.85 28.18
C PRO A 364 11.32 -33.86 28.42
N LYS A 365 12.10 -34.55 27.57
CA LYS A 365 13.56 -34.60 27.67
C LYS A 365 14.21 -33.24 27.43
N GLN A 366 13.66 -32.44 26.51
CA GLN A 366 14.20 -31.11 26.22
C GLN A 366 13.96 -30.16 27.39
N ILE A 367 12.75 -30.18 27.95
CA ILE A 367 12.42 -29.34 29.11
C ILE A 367 13.22 -29.75 30.33
N GLN A 368 13.43 -31.04 30.54
CA GLN A 368 14.28 -31.53 31.62
C GLN A 368 15.73 -31.03 31.50
N ARG A 369 16.34 -31.16 30.31
CA ARG A 369 17.69 -30.63 30.04
C ARG A 369 17.76 -29.11 30.23
N ALA A 370 16.78 -28.38 29.72
CA ALA A 370 16.71 -26.93 29.89
C ALA A 370 16.60 -26.55 31.38
N SER A 371 15.79 -27.28 32.14
CA SER A 371 15.66 -27.11 33.60
C SER A 371 16.98 -27.38 34.31
N GLU A 372 17.67 -28.46 33.99
CA GLU A 372 19.00 -28.79 34.55
C GLU A 372 20.03 -27.69 34.27
N ILE A 373 20.10 -27.20 33.02
CA ILE A 373 21.00 -26.10 32.63
C ILE A 373 20.66 -24.83 33.40
N VAL A 374 19.38 -24.44 33.46
CA VAL A 374 18.95 -23.24 34.18
C VAL A 374 19.23 -23.36 35.67
N GLN A 375 19.00 -24.53 36.30
CA GLN A 375 19.31 -24.77 37.71
C GLN A 375 20.81 -24.69 37.99
N GLN A 376 21.63 -25.29 37.12
CA GLN A 376 23.09 -25.22 37.24
C GLN A 376 23.56 -23.77 37.16
N ARG A 377 23.12 -23.00 36.15
CA ARG A 377 23.46 -21.57 36.01
C ARG A 377 22.98 -20.76 37.21
N LEU A 378 21.75 -20.97 37.66
CA LEU A 378 21.17 -20.30 38.83
C LEU A 378 22.02 -20.54 40.09
N SER A 379 22.49 -21.78 40.30
CA SER A 379 23.33 -22.13 41.46
C SER A 379 24.69 -21.41 41.44
N LEU A 380 25.31 -21.29 40.27
CA LEU A 380 26.61 -20.64 40.09
C LEU A 380 26.51 -19.13 40.25
N VAL A 381 25.52 -18.51 39.60
CA VAL A 381 25.25 -17.08 39.72
C VAL A 381 24.92 -16.73 41.18
N LYS A 382 24.10 -17.55 41.86
CA LYS A 382 23.81 -17.36 43.29
C LYS A 382 25.07 -17.38 44.14
N ARG A 383 25.93 -18.39 43.94
CA ARG A 383 27.18 -18.52 44.68
C ARG A 383 28.09 -17.30 44.45
N PHE A 384 28.16 -16.79 43.22
CA PHE A 384 28.92 -15.58 42.92
C PHE A 384 28.33 -14.32 43.58
N VAL A 385 27.01 -14.13 43.54
CA VAL A 385 26.33 -13.03 44.25
C VAL A 385 26.57 -13.10 45.76
N ASP A 386 26.54 -14.29 46.35
CA ASP A 386 26.84 -14.48 47.78
C ASP A 386 28.30 -14.14 48.10
N ILE A 387 29.25 -14.49 47.21
CA ILE A 387 30.66 -14.08 47.31
C ILE A 387 30.80 -12.55 47.26
N ARG A 388 30.11 -11.86 46.33
CA ARG A 388 30.12 -10.38 46.26
C ARG A 388 29.68 -9.76 47.58
N LYS A 389 28.61 -10.29 48.19
CA LYS A 389 28.11 -9.84 49.50
C LYS A 389 29.12 -10.07 50.63
N LEU A 390 29.90 -11.15 50.58
CA LEU A 390 30.97 -11.37 51.57
C LEU A 390 32.08 -10.32 51.45
N PHE A 391 32.47 -9.95 50.23
CA PHE A 391 33.42 -8.84 50.01
C PHE A 391 32.88 -7.50 50.55
N GLU A 392 31.59 -7.22 50.37
CA GLU A 392 30.95 -6.01 50.90
C GLU A 392 30.84 -5.98 52.42
N ARG A 393 30.64 -7.13 53.07
CA ARG A 393 30.53 -7.27 54.53
C ARG A 393 31.86 -7.25 55.26
N GLY A 394 32.97 -7.35 54.54
CA GLY A 394 34.33 -7.34 55.11
C GLY A 394 34.92 -8.72 55.40
N ASP A 395 34.22 -9.82 55.09
CA ASP A 395 34.70 -11.21 55.25
C ASP A 395 35.57 -11.65 54.06
N GLY A 396 36.54 -10.81 53.68
CA GLY A 396 37.21 -10.94 52.39
C GLY A 396 38.12 -12.15 52.24
N GLN A 397 38.73 -12.67 53.32
CA GLN A 397 39.53 -13.91 53.22
C GLN A 397 38.67 -15.13 52.89
N THR A 398 37.48 -15.19 53.49
CA THR A 398 36.48 -16.22 53.21
C THR A 398 35.96 -16.09 51.78
N ALA A 399 35.73 -14.84 51.32
CA ALA A 399 35.32 -14.55 49.95
C ALA A 399 36.37 -14.99 48.92
N ILE A 400 37.67 -14.67 49.13
CA ILE A 400 38.78 -15.12 48.28
C ILE A 400 38.83 -16.66 48.19
N THR A 401 38.72 -17.34 49.34
CA THR A 401 38.73 -18.81 49.39
C THR A 401 37.56 -19.39 48.59
N GLN A 402 36.35 -18.80 48.71
CA GLN A 402 35.18 -19.24 47.95
C GLN A 402 35.29 -18.92 46.46
N SER A 403 35.89 -17.80 46.07
CA SER A 403 36.17 -17.46 44.66
C SER A 403 37.13 -18.45 44.03
N GLN A 404 38.22 -18.81 44.73
CA GLN A 404 39.18 -19.82 44.24
C GLN A 404 38.52 -21.19 44.09
N GLN A 405 37.70 -21.60 45.07
CA GLN A 405 36.92 -22.84 44.97
C GLN A 405 35.96 -22.83 43.77
N LEU A 406 35.30 -21.70 43.50
CA LEU A 406 34.42 -21.55 42.35
C LEU A 406 35.18 -21.70 41.03
N LEU A 407 36.39 -21.12 40.93
CA LEU A 407 37.26 -21.25 39.75
C LEU A 407 37.76 -22.69 39.53
N MET A 408 38.05 -23.43 40.61
CA MET A 408 38.58 -24.80 40.54
C MET A 408 37.52 -25.85 40.23
N THR A 409 36.31 -25.70 40.76
CA THR A 409 35.30 -26.79 40.75
C THR A 409 34.52 -26.87 39.44
N ASN A 410 34.39 -25.75 38.72
CA ASN A 410 33.36 -25.59 37.69
C ASN A 410 33.86 -25.60 36.24
N GLY A 411 35.15 -25.92 36.02
CA GLY A 411 35.69 -26.21 34.69
C GLY A 411 35.33 -25.17 33.63
N ASN A 412 34.96 -25.64 32.43
CA ASN A 412 34.49 -24.78 31.33
C ASN A 412 33.02 -24.34 31.50
N ASP A 413 32.22 -25.06 32.28
CA ASP A 413 30.80 -24.75 32.51
C ASP A 413 30.60 -23.44 33.29
N LEU A 414 31.65 -22.99 33.99
CA LEU A 414 31.64 -21.73 34.71
C LEU A 414 31.38 -20.55 33.77
N GLU A 415 32.02 -20.50 32.61
CA GLU A 415 31.99 -19.35 31.70
C GLU A 415 30.58 -19.08 31.14
N VAL A 416 29.73 -20.12 31.08
CA VAL A 416 28.34 -20.02 30.62
C VAL A 416 27.44 -19.33 31.67
N ALA A 417 27.81 -19.35 32.95
CA ALA A 417 27.02 -18.81 34.05
C ALA A 417 27.64 -17.55 34.67
N VAL A 418 28.94 -17.58 34.91
CA VAL A 418 29.71 -16.51 35.57
C VAL A 418 31.05 -16.40 34.86
N ARG A 419 31.35 -15.20 34.35
CA ARG A 419 32.59 -15.00 33.60
C ARG A 419 33.78 -15.08 34.53
N ARG A 420 34.80 -15.86 34.16
CA ARG A 420 36.03 -15.99 34.96
C ARG A 420 36.69 -14.64 35.21
N GLY A 421 36.66 -13.77 34.21
CA GLY A 421 37.20 -12.40 34.31
C GLY A 421 36.57 -11.58 35.43
N ASP A 422 35.26 -11.69 35.65
CA ASP A 422 34.54 -10.97 36.71
C ASP A 422 34.93 -11.50 38.10
N ILE A 423 35.18 -12.81 38.23
CA ILE A 423 35.65 -13.42 39.49
C ILE A 423 37.07 -12.94 39.82
N TYR A 424 37.99 -12.97 38.86
CA TYR A 424 39.34 -12.44 39.09
C TYR A 424 39.30 -10.94 39.37
N SER A 425 38.44 -10.18 38.67
CA SER A 425 38.31 -8.75 38.86
C SER A 425 37.98 -8.40 40.31
N ILE A 426 36.97 -9.04 40.91
CA ILE A 426 36.60 -8.75 42.30
C ILE A 426 37.69 -9.16 43.31
N MET A 427 38.39 -10.28 43.05
CA MET A 427 39.50 -10.72 43.90
C MET A 427 40.69 -9.74 43.85
N ILE A 428 41.07 -9.28 42.65
CA ILE A 428 42.14 -8.30 42.45
C ILE A 428 41.77 -6.97 43.11
N GLN A 429 40.53 -6.50 42.89
CA GLN A 429 40.03 -5.28 43.52
C GLN A 429 40.12 -5.33 45.05
N TYR A 430 39.76 -6.47 45.66
CA TYR A 430 39.89 -6.65 47.10
C TYR A 430 41.35 -6.61 47.56
N GLN A 431 42.25 -7.35 46.91
CA GLN A 431 43.66 -7.42 47.31
C GLN A 431 44.41 -6.09 47.13
N VAL A 432 44.05 -5.31 46.11
CA VAL A 432 44.54 -3.94 45.94
C VAL A 432 44.04 -3.04 47.07
N LYS A 433 42.76 -3.16 47.47
CA LYS A 433 42.19 -2.40 48.60
C LYS A 433 42.85 -2.76 49.95
N THR A 434 43.20 -4.02 50.17
CA THR A 434 43.91 -4.47 51.38
C THR A 434 45.43 -4.23 51.35
N LYS A 435 45.96 -3.65 50.26
CA LYS A 435 47.38 -3.39 50.01
C LYS A 435 48.26 -4.66 49.90
N ASN A 436 47.66 -5.80 49.60
CA ASN A 436 48.35 -7.06 49.34
C ASN A 436 48.76 -7.16 47.85
N PHE A 437 49.72 -6.33 47.44
CA PHE A 437 50.07 -6.20 46.02
C PHE A 437 50.74 -7.44 45.40
N SER A 438 51.42 -8.27 46.21
CA SER A 438 52.04 -9.52 45.75
C SER A 438 51.00 -10.55 45.29
N GLU A 439 49.95 -10.76 46.08
CA GLU A 439 48.85 -11.67 45.74
C GLU A 439 48.00 -11.10 44.60
N ALA A 440 47.74 -9.79 44.61
CA ALA A 440 47.06 -9.11 43.51
C ALA A 440 47.81 -9.30 42.16
N LYS A 441 49.15 -9.27 42.18
CA LYS A 441 49.97 -9.54 40.99
C LYS A 441 49.81 -10.97 40.48
N GLN A 442 49.75 -11.95 41.37
CA GLN A 442 49.56 -13.35 40.97
C GLN A 442 48.20 -13.54 40.30
N LEU A 443 47.13 -13.04 40.92
CA LEU A 443 45.78 -13.08 40.34
C LEU A 443 45.68 -12.33 39.00
N PHE A 444 46.40 -11.21 38.86
CA PHE A 444 46.48 -10.47 37.59
C PHE A 444 47.15 -11.28 36.48
N LEU A 445 48.24 -11.99 36.79
CA LEU A 445 48.92 -12.86 35.83
C LEU A 445 48.06 -14.07 35.45
N GLU A 446 47.35 -14.67 36.41
CA GLU A 446 46.40 -15.75 36.17
C GLU A 446 45.25 -15.29 35.27
N LEU A 447 44.65 -14.13 35.56
CA LEU A 447 43.63 -13.52 34.70
C LEU A 447 44.16 -13.33 33.28
N ARG A 448 45.36 -12.78 33.12
CA ARG A 448 45.98 -12.60 31.80
C ARG A 448 46.13 -13.91 31.04
N GLN A 449 46.60 -14.98 31.70
CA GLN A 449 46.71 -16.30 31.07
C GLN A 449 45.35 -16.88 30.66
N VAL A 450 44.30 -16.63 31.46
CA VAL A 450 42.94 -17.06 31.12
C VAL A 450 42.43 -16.31 29.88
N LEU A 451 42.61 -14.98 29.83
CA LEU A 451 42.16 -14.15 28.71
C LEU A 451 42.91 -14.44 27.40
N GLU A 452 44.21 -14.73 27.47
CA GLU A 452 45.02 -15.16 26.32
C GLU A 452 44.51 -16.46 25.71
N ARG A 453 43.89 -17.35 26.52
CA ARG A 453 43.30 -18.61 26.05
C ARG A 453 41.88 -18.47 25.51
N SER A 454 41.12 -17.45 25.91
CA SER A 454 39.66 -17.40 25.77
C SER A 454 39.11 -16.34 24.80
N ASN A 455 39.95 -15.74 23.95
CA ASN A 455 39.64 -14.80 22.84
C ASN A 455 40.50 -13.52 22.84
N ASN A 456 41.57 -13.44 23.65
CA ASN A 456 42.47 -12.29 23.69
C ASN A 456 41.74 -10.96 24.06
N THR A 457 40.71 -11.06 24.90
CA THR A 457 39.95 -9.91 25.40
C THR A 457 40.90 -9.02 26.23
N PRO A 458 40.90 -7.70 26.02
CA PRO A 458 41.79 -6.81 26.74
C PRO A 458 41.46 -6.82 28.24
N ILE A 459 42.49 -6.85 29.09
CA ILE A 459 42.33 -6.92 30.56
C ILE A 459 41.56 -5.71 31.12
N THR A 460 41.58 -4.59 30.39
CA THR A 460 40.84 -3.36 30.69
C THR A 460 39.32 -3.52 30.57
N TYR A 461 38.83 -4.61 29.98
CA TYR A 461 37.41 -4.95 29.95
C TYR A 461 36.90 -5.37 31.33
N TYR A 462 37.74 -6.04 32.12
CA TYR A 462 37.37 -6.56 33.46
C TYR A 462 37.88 -5.69 34.61
N LEU A 463 39.01 -5.02 34.43
CA LEU A 463 39.64 -4.17 35.46
C LEU A 463 39.59 -2.69 35.08
N SER A 464 39.14 -1.84 36.01
CA SER A 464 39.16 -0.39 35.81
C SER A 464 40.59 0.14 35.76
N LYS A 465 40.78 1.27 35.07
CA LYS A 465 42.09 1.94 34.97
C LYS A 465 42.66 2.29 36.35
N GLU A 466 41.80 2.65 37.30
CA GLU A 466 42.18 2.98 38.68
C GLU A 466 42.78 1.78 39.41
N VAL A 467 42.18 0.60 39.26
CA VAL A 467 42.67 -0.64 39.90
C VAL A 467 44.01 -1.05 39.31
N ILE A 468 44.16 -0.95 37.99
CA ILE A 468 45.42 -1.23 37.30
C ILE A 468 46.51 -0.25 37.73
N GLN A 469 46.17 1.04 37.85
CA GLN A 469 47.08 2.08 38.32
C GLN A 469 47.53 1.81 39.75
N ALA A 470 46.60 1.56 40.66
CA ALA A 470 46.89 1.29 42.07
C ALA A 470 47.76 0.02 42.25
N LEU A 471 47.56 -0.99 41.39
CA LEU A 471 48.41 -2.17 41.35
C LEU A 471 49.83 -1.85 40.84
N ALA A 472 49.94 -1.02 39.79
CA ALA A 472 51.23 -0.58 39.24
C ALA A 472 52.05 0.19 40.28
N ASP A 473 51.41 1.17 40.94
CA ASP A 473 52.02 2.02 41.95
C ASP A 473 52.45 1.19 43.17
N GLY A 474 51.60 0.27 43.64
CA GLY A 474 51.90 -0.60 44.77
C GLY A 474 53.02 -1.62 44.51
N LEU A 475 53.28 -1.96 43.24
CA LEU A 475 54.37 -2.84 42.82
C LEU A 475 55.65 -2.09 42.40
N GLY A 476 55.60 -0.76 42.29
CA GLY A 476 56.72 0.06 41.82
C GLY A 476 57.11 -0.20 40.35
N VAL A 477 56.17 -0.63 39.51
CA VAL A 477 56.40 -0.91 38.08
C VAL A 477 55.58 0.05 37.20
N PRO A 478 56.09 0.48 36.04
CA PRO A 478 55.33 1.34 35.14
C PRO A 478 54.10 0.59 34.59
N ILE A 479 52.99 1.30 34.41
CA ILE A 479 51.71 0.75 33.90
C ILE A 479 51.89 -0.02 32.58
N ASN A 480 52.80 0.43 31.71
CA ASN A 480 53.12 -0.21 30.44
C ASN A 480 53.66 -1.65 30.60
N HIS A 481 54.20 -2.02 31.77
CA HIS A 481 54.59 -3.41 32.06
C HIS A 481 53.39 -4.31 32.39
N LEU A 482 52.30 -3.75 32.92
CA LEU A 482 51.09 -4.51 33.26
C LEU A 482 50.13 -4.57 32.07
N VAL A 483 50.02 -3.48 31.30
CA VAL A 483 49.23 -3.42 30.07
C VAL A 483 50.12 -2.83 28.98
N PRO A 484 50.69 -3.65 28.09
CA PRO A 484 51.42 -3.14 26.92
C PRO A 484 50.46 -2.28 26.09
N LYS A 485 50.88 -1.08 25.67
CA LYS A 485 50.14 -0.32 24.66
C LYS A 485 50.01 -1.20 23.43
N SER A 486 48.79 -1.49 22.99
CA SER A 486 48.58 -2.16 21.71
C SER A 486 49.33 -1.36 20.64
N SER A 487 50.23 -2.03 19.93
CA SER A 487 50.75 -1.53 18.67
C SER A 487 49.53 -1.26 17.78
N LYS A 488 49.26 0.00 17.50
CA LYS A 488 48.40 0.38 16.38
C LYS A 488 48.95 -0.37 15.17
N VAL A 489 48.17 -1.32 14.66
CA VAL A 489 48.35 -1.75 13.27
C VAL A 489 48.18 -0.46 12.45
N PRO A 490 49.15 -0.07 11.62
CA PRO A 490 48.95 1.06 10.74
C PRO A 490 47.81 0.66 9.80
N VAL A 491 46.68 1.34 9.96
CA VAL A 491 45.70 1.42 8.87
C VAL A 491 46.48 2.06 7.73
N SER A 492 46.69 1.30 6.68
CA SER A 492 47.20 1.81 5.42
C SER A 492 46.28 2.93 4.97
N GLU A 493 46.78 4.16 5.01
CA GLU A 493 46.37 5.22 4.11
C GLU A 493 46.58 4.68 2.70
N GLN A 494 45.49 4.18 2.10
CA GLN A 494 45.31 4.23 0.66
C GLN A 494 44.14 5.14 0.44
N ASP A 495 44.47 6.30 -0.14
CA ASP A 495 43.56 7.20 -0.81
C ASP A 495 42.54 6.42 -1.62
N ASN A 496 41.27 6.70 -1.36
CA ASN A 496 40.20 6.70 -2.35
C ASN A 496 39.22 7.79 -1.87
N GLU A 497 39.51 9.02 -2.28
CA GLU A 497 38.44 9.96 -2.60
C GLU A 497 37.63 9.33 -3.74
N GLU A 498 36.46 8.77 -3.42
CA GLU A 498 35.39 8.59 -4.39
C GLU A 498 34.05 8.66 -3.64
N ASP A 499 33.10 9.27 -4.33
CA ASP A 499 31.91 9.94 -3.82
C ASP A 499 30.97 9.10 -2.95
N VAL A 500 30.33 9.82 -2.02
CA VAL A 500 29.15 9.35 -1.30
C VAL A 500 27.99 9.29 -2.29
N GLU A 501 27.68 8.09 -2.79
CA GLU A 501 26.37 7.77 -3.36
C GLU A 501 25.68 6.72 -2.48
N GLU A 502 24.54 7.14 -1.91
CA GLU A 502 23.58 6.28 -1.22
C GLU A 502 23.10 5.15 -2.14
N VAL A 503 23.27 3.88 -1.75
CA VAL A 503 22.34 2.82 -2.15
C VAL A 503 22.13 1.86 -0.99
N ALA A 504 20.89 1.82 -0.53
CA ALA A 504 20.34 0.83 0.39
C ALA A 504 20.00 -0.48 -0.36
N GLU A 505 19.85 -1.55 0.43
CA GLU A 505 19.15 -2.81 0.11
C GLU A 505 19.88 -3.86 -0.76
N GLU A 506 20.22 -5.01 -0.14
CA GLU A 506 19.58 -6.30 -0.47
C GLU A 506 20.10 -7.40 0.47
N TYR A 507 19.24 -7.86 1.40
CA TYR A 507 19.27 -9.23 1.91
C TYR A 507 17.87 -9.82 1.74
N ALA A 508 17.64 -10.43 0.58
CA ALA A 508 16.55 -11.38 0.36
C ALA A 508 17.00 -12.45 -0.64
N ARG A 509 17.30 -13.64 -0.12
CA ARG A 509 17.00 -14.91 -0.79
C ARG A 509 16.43 -15.89 0.22
#